data_AF-A0A2T4WIH7-F1
#
_entry.id   AF-A0A2T4WIH7-F1
#
_cell.length_a   1.000
_cell.length_b   1.000
_cell.length_c   1.000
_cell.angle_alpha   90.00
_cell.angle_beta   90.00
_cell.angle_gamma   90.00
#
_symmetry.space_group_name_H-M   'P 1'
#
loop_
_entity.id
_entity.type
_entity.pdbx_description
1 polymer ?
#
loop_
_entity_poly.entity_id
_entity_poly.type
_entity_poly.pdbx_seq_one_letter_code
_entity_poly.pdbx_strand_id
1 'polypeptide(L)'
;MGEQNINKPAIRARLREVQQRASKHLEITHEDLLSQLKTWAESDITETMCLSADEIKELPIEIGRLITKFKRTVVTTKLGDTIETIELTFVYKEKAIDMINKHIGFYGLDNRQRKPEIDVSKLGSDVIKSLLDASR
;
A
#
# COMPACT_ATOMS: atom_id res chain seq x y z
N MET A 1 0.84 -24.35 0.81
CA MET A 1 2.29 -24.48 1.09
C MET A 1 2.93 -23.22 1.70
N GLY A 2 2.52 -21.99 1.36
CA GLY A 2 3.17 -20.76 1.87
C GLY A 2 2.81 -20.33 3.30
N GLU A 3 1.54 -20.46 3.70
CA GLU A 3 1.04 -19.89 4.97
C GLU A 3 1.50 -20.64 6.24
N GLN A 4 1.78 -21.94 6.15
CA GLN A 4 2.22 -22.75 7.30
C GLN A 4 3.67 -22.46 7.72
N ASN A 5 4.51 -21.93 6.83
CA ASN A 5 5.90 -21.60 7.14
C ASN A 5 6.06 -20.23 7.81
N ILE A 6 5.22 -19.24 7.49
CA ILE A 6 5.30 -17.90 8.10
C ILE A 6 4.98 -17.89 9.60
N ASN A 7 4.24 -18.89 10.10
CA ASN A 7 3.86 -18.96 11.52
C ASN A 7 4.89 -19.66 12.41
N LYS A 8 5.96 -20.24 11.84
CA LYS A 8 7.03 -20.83 12.65
C LYS A 8 7.77 -19.72 13.42
N PRO A 9 8.01 -19.87 14.74
CA PRO A 9 8.63 -18.83 15.56
C PRO A 9 9.98 -18.33 14.99
N ALA A 10 10.79 -19.26 14.46
CA ALA A 10 12.08 -18.96 13.85
C ALA A 10 11.96 -18.08 12.59
N ILE A 11 10.92 -18.30 11.76
CA ILE A 11 10.69 -17.53 10.53
C ILE A 11 10.17 -16.13 10.89
N ARG A 12 9.29 -16.00 11.89
CA ARG A 12 8.82 -14.69 12.39
C ARG A 12 9.96 -13.86 13.01
N ALA A 13 10.82 -14.51 13.79
CA ALA A 13 11.97 -13.84 14.40
C ALA A 13 12.92 -13.30 13.31
N ARG A 14 13.23 -14.12 12.30
CA ARG A 14 14.05 -13.71 11.16
C ARG A 14 13.39 -12.60 10.34
N LEU A 15 12.08 -12.64 10.14
CA LEU A 15 11.34 -11.57 9.44
C LEU A 15 11.43 -10.25 10.19
N ARG A 16 11.20 -10.27 11.51
CA ARG A 16 11.33 -9.10 12.38
C ARG A 16 12.75 -8.55 12.38
N GLU A 17 13.75 -9.42 12.40
CA GLU A 17 15.15 -9.02 12.38
C GLU A 17 15.52 -8.35 11.05
N VAL A 18 15.11 -8.92 9.92
CA VAL A 18 15.32 -8.31 8.59
C VAL A 18 14.57 -6.98 8.48
N GLN A 19 13.33 -6.92 8.94
CA GLN A 19 12.52 -5.68 8.98
C GLN A 19 13.18 -4.60 9.84
N GLN A 20 13.70 -4.96 11.02
CA GLN A 20 14.43 -4.04 11.89
C GLN A 20 15.74 -3.58 11.26
N ARG A 21 16.50 -4.45 10.60
CA ARG A 21 17.74 -4.05 9.91
C ARG A 21 17.46 -3.10 8.75
N ALA A 22 16.43 -3.38 7.95
CA ALA A 22 16.03 -2.51 6.85
C ALA A 22 15.53 -1.13 7.35
N SER A 23 14.70 -1.12 8.40
CA SER A 23 14.23 0.11 9.04
C SER A 23 15.39 0.92 9.65
N LYS A 24 16.35 0.27 10.31
CA LYS A 24 17.56 0.93 10.85
C LYS A 24 18.45 1.53 9.77
N HIS A 25 18.52 0.92 8.58
CA HIS A 25 19.34 1.44 7.49
C HIS A 25 18.69 2.64 6.78
N LEU A 26 17.35 2.66 6.72
CA LEU A 26 16.58 3.74 6.10
C LEU A 26 16.19 4.85 7.09
N GLU A 27 16.37 4.64 8.40
CA GLU A 27 15.91 5.51 9.49
C GLU A 27 14.40 5.82 9.47
N ILE A 28 13.62 5.09 8.65
CA ILE A 28 12.17 5.26 8.55
C ILE A 28 11.51 4.39 9.63
N THR A 29 10.78 5.04 10.52
CA THR A 29 9.96 4.37 11.53
C THR A 29 8.58 4.02 10.98
N HIS A 30 7.85 3.18 11.72
CA HIS A 30 6.46 2.86 11.40
C HIS A 30 5.55 4.10 11.46
N GLU A 31 5.84 5.03 12.38
CA GLU A 31 5.09 6.27 12.56
C GLU A 31 5.31 7.22 11.38
N ASP A 32 6.54 7.32 10.88
CA ASP A 32 6.85 8.13 9.68
C ASP A 32 6.06 7.66 8.46
N LEU A 33 5.97 6.33 8.28
CA LEU A 33 5.23 5.73 7.17
C LEU A 33 3.72 6.01 7.28
N LEU A 34 3.15 5.86 8.47
CA LEU A 34 1.73 6.18 8.70
C LEU A 34 1.43 7.66 8.50
N SER A 35 2.33 8.54 8.96
CA SER A 35 2.24 9.99 8.74
C SER A 35 2.23 10.32 7.26
N GLN A 36 3.16 9.75 6.48
CA GLN A 36 3.22 9.98 5.05
C GLN A 36 1.99 9.46 4.30
N LEU A 37 1.52 8.25 4.63
CA LEU A 37 0.30 7.69 4.04
C LEU A 37 -0.92 8.53 4.37
N LYS A 38 -1.00 9.09 5.58
CA LYS A 38 -2.08 10.00 5.99
C LYS A 38 -2.05 11.26 5.14
N THR A 39 -0.90 11.90 4.97
CA THR A 39 -0.74 13.06 4.07
C THR A 39 -1.19 12.75 2.65
N TRP A 40 -0.87 11.56 2.13
CA TRP A 40 -1.33 11.16 0.79
C TRP A 40 -2.84 10.98 0.72
N ALA A 41 -3.44 10.33 1.72
CA ALA A 41 -4.88 10.14 1.80
C ALA A 41 -5.65 11.46 1.90
N GLU A 42 -5.11 12.42 2.66
CA GLU A 42 -5.73 13.72 2.96
C GLU A 42 -5.36 14.82 1.96
N SER A 43 -4.46 14.55 1.02
CA SER A 43 -3.97 15.55 0.04
C SER A 43 -5.07 16.29 -0.71
N ASP A 44 -4.95 17.60 -0.86
CA ASP A 44 -5.88 18.41 -1.66
C ASP A 44 -5.27 18.71 -3.04
N ILE A 45 -5.92 18.23 -4.10
CA ILE A 45 -5.45 18.42 -5.48
C ILE A 45 -5.75 19.84 -5.99
N THR A 46 -6.65 20.58 -5.32
CA THR A 46 -7.00 21.94 -5.72
C THR A 46 -5.81 22.89 -5.66
N GLU A 47 -4.84 22.60 -4.81
CA GLU A 47 -3.55 23.31 -4.70
C GLU A 47 -2.72 23.27 -5.99
N THR A 48 -3.02 22.34 -6.90
CA THR A 48 -2.34 22.19 -8.19
C THR A 48 -3.19 22.63 -9.38
N MET A 49 -4.43 23.06 -9.15
CA MET A 49 -5.33 23.49 -10.22
C MET A 49 -4.88 24.84 -10.78
N CYS A 50 -5.05 25.00 -12.09
CA CYS A 50 -4.73 26.22 -12.83
C CYS A 50 -3.24 26.63 -12.84
N LEU A 51 -2.35 25.82 -12.28
CA LEU A 51 -0.92 26.06 -12.36
C LEU A 51 -0.38 25.82 -13.77
N SER A 52 0.54 26.67 -14.19
CA SER A 52 1.34 26.47 -15.38
C SER A 52 2.39 25.37 -15.20
N ALA A 53 2.98 24.92 -16.30
CA ALA A 53 4.01 23.87 -16.29
C ALA A 53 5.25 24.27 -15.48
N ASP A 54 5.55 25.57 -15.38
CA ASP A 54 6.70 26.05 -14.62
C ASP A 54 6.36 26.23 -13.14
N GLU A 55 5.15 26.71 -12.80
CA GLU A 55 4.69 26.77 -11.41
C GLU A 55 4.59 25.38 -10.77
N ILE A 56 4.24 24.34 -11.54
CA ILE A 56 4.21 22.95 -11.05
C ILE A 56 5.61 22.47 -10.61
N LYS A 57 6.69 22.95 -11.23
CA LYS A 57 8.07 22.59 -10.84
C LYS A 57 8.49 23.25 -9.53
N GLU A 58 7.91 24.40 -9.23
CA GLU A 58 8.19 25.20 -8.03
C GLU A 58 7.30 24.79 -6.84
N LEU A 59 6.48 23.75 -6.99
CA LEU A 59 5.64 23.24 -5.91
C LEU A 59 6.50 22.80 -4.71
N PRO A 60 6.02 23.05 -3.47
CA PRO A 60 6.59 22.46 -2.28
C PRO A 60 6.79 20.96 -2.44
N ILE A 61 7.89 20.44 -1.90
CA ILE A 61 8.29 19.04 -2.11
C ILE A 61 7.22 18.06 -1.61
N GLU A 62 6.45 18.45 -0.60
CA GLU A 62 5.34 17.69 -0.03
C GLU A 62 4.23 17.46 -1.05
N ILE A 63 3.89 18.48 -1.83
CA ILE A 63 2.85 18.45 -2.87
C ILE A 63 3.41 17.80 -4.13
N GLY A 64 4.64 18.17 -4.53
CA GLY A 64 5.32 17.60 -5.69
C GLY A 64 5.47 16.08 -5.60
N ARG A 65 5.70 15.54 -4.39
CA ARG A 65 5.77 14.08 -4.13
C ARG A 65 4.45 13.34 -4.38
N LEU A 66 3.32 14.04 -4.39
CA LEU A 66 2.01 13.44 -4.69
C LEU A 66 1.82 13.20 -6.19
N ILE A 67 2.56 13.93 -7.05
CA ILE A 67 2.46 13.83 -8.50
C ILE A 67 3.26 12.62 -8.98
N THR A 68 2.56 11.63 -9.52
CA THR A 68 3.17 10.41 -10.07
C THR A 68 3.49 10.53 -11.56
N LYS A 69 2.78 11.41 -12.27
CA LYS A 69 3.00 11.65 -13.71
C LYS A 69 2.65 13.09 -14.06
N PHE A 70 3.49 13.69 -14.89
CA PHE A 70 3.29 14.99 -15.52
C PHE A 70 3.29 14.82 -17.04
N LYS A 71 2.30 15.39 -17.73
CA LYS A 71 2.25 15.40 -19.19
C LYS A 71 1.82 16.78 -19.68
N ARG A 72 2.67 17.38 -20.51
CA ARG A 72 2.44 18.65 -21.19
C ARG A 72 2.15 18.39 -22.65
N THR A 73 1.07 18.94 -23.17
CA THR A 73 0.70 18.87 -24.59
C THR A 73 0.50 20.28 -25.11
N VAL A 74 1.24 20.64 -26.16
CA VAL A 74 1.14 21.94 -26.81
C VAL A 74 0.62 21.71 -28.22
N VAL A 75 -0.49 22.33 -28.57
CA VAL A 75 -1.13 22.23 -29.88
C VAL A 75 -1.21 23.61 -30.50
N THR A 76 -0.60 23.79 -31.66
CA THR A 76 -0.77 25.01 -32.45
C THR A 76 -1.93 24.82 -33.41
N THR A 77 -2.93 25.69 -33.32
CA THR A 77 -4.10 25.67 -34.19
C THR A 77 -3.76 26.19 -35.57
N LYS A 78 -4.64 25.92 -36.55
CA LYS A 78 -4.50 26.44 -37.92
C LYS A 78 -4.54 27.97 -38.00
N LEU A 79 -5.06 28.64 -36.96
CA LEU A 79 -5.14 30.09 -36.86
C LEU A 79 -3.89 30.71 -36.20
N GLY A 80 -2.93 29.88 -35.76
CA GLY A 80 -1.69 30.32 -35.11
C GLY A 80 -1.76 30.34 -33.58
N ASP A 81 -2.95 30.14 -32.99
CA ASP A 81 -3.10 30.09 -31.53
C ASP A 81 -2.43 28.84 -30.96
N THR A 82 -1.79 28.99 -29.80
CA THR A 82 -1.18 27.86 -29.08
C THR A 82 -2.04 27.49 -27.89
N ILE A 83 -2.53 26.24 -27.87
CA ILE A 83 -3.28 25.67 -26.76
C ILE A 83 -2.33 24.77 -25.97
N GLU A 84 -2.19 25.07 -24.68
CA GLU A 84 -1.42 24.25 -23.75
C GLU A 84 -2.37 23.45 -22.86
N THR A 85 -2.15 22.15 -22.76
CA THR A 85 -2.86 21.24 -21.86
C THR A 85 -1.86 20.56 -20.94
N ILE A 86 -2.13 20.64 -19.63
CA ILE A 86 -1.34 20.00 -18.58
C ILE A 86 -2.20 18.92 -17.94
N GLU A 87 -1.67 17.70 -17.90
CA GLU A 87 -2.30 16.53 -17.30
C GLU A 87 -1.40 16.04 -16.15
N LEU A 88 -1.96 16.02 -14.94
CA LEU A 88 -1.32 15.53 -13.72
C LEU A 88 -1.98 14.24 -13.27
N THR A 89 -1.18 13.25 -12.89
CA THR A 89 -1.65 12.05 -12.19
C THR A 89 -1.10 12.05 -10.78
N PHE A 90 -1.95 11.78 -9.79
CA PHE A 90 -1.60 11.78 -8.38
C PHE A 90 -1.53 10.37 -7.80
N VAL A 91 -1.00 10.26 -6.58
CA VAL A 91 -1.10 9.04 -5.78
C VAL A 91 -2.56 8.65 -5.54
N TYR A 92 -2.82 7.33 -5.49
CA TYR A 92 -4.17 6.81 -5.25
C TYR A 92 -4.53 6.89 -3.76
N LYS A 93 -5.46 7.79 -3.40
CA LYS A 93 -5.94 7.96 -2.02
C LYS A 93 -6.48 6.67 -1.42
N GLU A 94 -7.26 5.92 -2.18
CA GLU A 94 -7.83 4.63 -1.75
C GLU A 94 -6.74 3.62 -1.37
N LYS A 95 -5.63 3.58 -2.13
CA LYS A 95 -4.51 2.71 -1.81
C LYS A 95 -3.78 3.16 -0.56
N ALA A 96 -3.62 4.46 -0.35
CA ALA A 96 -3.04 4.99 0.88
C ALA A 96 -3.88 4.58 2.11
N ILE A 97 -5.21 4.71 2.02
CA ILE A 97 -6.15 4.30 3.08
C ILE A 97 -6.10 2.78 3.32
N ASP A 98 -6.10 1.96 2.26
CA ASP A 98 -5.97 0.50 2.39
C ASP A 98 -4.65 0.10 3.07
N MET A 99 -3.53 0.78 2.72
CA MET A 99 -2.26 0.56 3.38
C MET A 99 -2.28 0.97 4.86
N ILE A 100 -2.90 2.10 5.21
CA ILE A 100 -3.10 2.50 6.62
C ILE A 100 -3.87 1.41 7.36
N ASN A 101 -5.02 0.98 6.81
CA ASN A 101 -5.87 -0.04 7.41
C ASN A 101 -5.13 -1.37 7.67
N LYS A 102 -4.23 -1.76 6.76
CA LYS A 102 -3.36 -2.93 6.94
C LYS A 102 -2.37 -2.76 8.08
N HIS A 103 -1.76 -1.58 8.21
CA HIS A 103 -0.75 -1.31 9.24
C HIS A 103 -1.36 -1.17 10.64
N ILE A 104 -2.57 -0.59 10.76
CA ILE A 104 -3.28 -0.48 12.06
C ILE A 104 -3.99 -1.78 12.48
N GLY A 105 -3.97 -2.81 11.62
CA GLY A 105 -4.60 -4.10 11.91
C GLY A 105 -6.13 -4.11 11.78
N PHE A 106 -6.71 -3.16 11.05
CA PHE A 106 -8.17 -3.02 10.86
C PHE A 106 -8.80 -4.31 10.33
N TYR A 107 -8.16 -4.97 9.36
CA TYR A 107 -8.62 -6.23 8.78
C TYR A 107 -8.37 -7.48 9.65
N GLY A 108 -7.93 -7.31 10.90
CA GLY A 108 -7.55 -8.41 11.78
C GLY A 108 -8.70 -9.32 12.20
N LEU A 109 -9.96 -8.87 12.15
CA LEU A 109 -11.14 -9.69 12.42
C LEU A 109 -11.62 -10.44 11.17
N ASP A 110 -11.64 -9.79 10.01
CA ASP A 110 -11.94 -10.42 8.69
C ASP A 110 -10.99 -11.57 8.37
N ASN A 111 -9.70 -11.39 8.64
CA ASN A 111 -8.70 -12.44 8.44
C ASN A 111 -8.85 -13.62 9.41
N ARG A 112 -9.52 -13.43 10.56
CA ARG A 112 -9.83 -14.51 11.50
C ARG A 112 -11.06 -15.28 11.07
N GLN A 113 -12.08 -14.59 10.53
CA GLN A 113 -13.32 -15.22 10.05
C GLN A 113 -13.16 -15.98 8.72
N ARG A 114 -12.24 -15.57 7.85
CA ARG A 114 -11.93 -16.30 6.60
C ARG A 114 -11.20 -17.62 6.79
N LYS A 115 -10.75 -17.95 8.01
CA LYS A 115 -10.18 -19.28 8.28
C LYS A 115 -11.33 -20.29 8.39
N PRO A 116 -11.39 -21.33 7.54
CA PRO A 116 -12.38 -22.37 7.73
C PRO A 116 -12.10 -23.05 9.08
N GLU A 117 -12.98 -22.83 10.04
CA GLU A 117 -12.97 -23.55 11.31
C GLU A 117 -13.43 -24.98 11.00
N ILE A 118 -12.46 -25.90 10.87
CA ILE A 118 -12.76 -27.30 10.58
C ILE A 118 -13.24 -27.93 11.89
N ASP A 119 -14.54 -28.17 11.99
CA ASP A 119 -15.13 -28.92 13.08
C ASP A 119 -14.78 -30.42 12.95
N VAL A 120 -13.70 -30.80 13.64
CA VAL A 120 -13.18 -32.17 13.63
C VAL A 120 -14.16 -33.21 14.20
N SER A 121 -15.20 -32.78 14.94
CA SER A 121 -16.24 -33.68 15.46
C SER A 121 -17.20 -34.18 14.38
N LYS A 122 -17.25 -33.51 13.22
CA LYS A 122 -18.10 -33.86 12.07
C LYS A 122 -17.38 -34.65 11.00
N LEU A 123 -16.09 -34.93 11.18
CA LEU A 123 -15.29 -35.71 10.23
C LEU A 123 -15.36 -37.19 10.56
N GLY A 124 -15.51 -38.04 9.54
CA GLY A 124 -15.47 -39.50 9.70
C GLY A 124 -14.12 -39.98 10.21
N SER A 125 -14.10 -41.07 10.98
CA SER A 125 -12.92 -41.65 11.64
C SER A 125 -11.74 -41.86 10.69
N ASP A 126 -12.02 -42.17 9.44
CA ASP A 126 -11.02 -42.51 8.43
C ASP A 126 -10.27 -41.27 7.94
N VAL A 127 -10.96 -40.14 7.88
CA VAL A 127 -10.37 -38.83 7.54
C VAL A 127 -9.51 -38.35 8.70
N ILE A 128 -9.94 -38.57 9.95
CA ILE A 128 -9.17 -38.20 11.15
C ILE A 128 -7.87 -39.00 11.23
N LYS A 129 -7.90 -40.32 10.97
CA LYS A 129 -6.69 -41.15 10.92
C LYS A 129 -5.72 -40.71 9.82
N SER A 130 -6.24 -40.43 8.63
CA SER A 130 -5.43 -39.95 7.50
C SER A 130 -4.75 -38.62 7.79
N LEU A 131 -5.41 -37.72 8.52
CA LEU A 131 -4.83 -36.43 8.95
C LEU A 131 -3.78 -36.60 10.05
N LEU A 132 -3.98 -37.56 10.97
CA LEU A 132 -3.03 -37.86 12.05
C LEU A 132 -1.73 -38.49 11.49
N ASP A 133 -1.84 -39.38 10.51
CA ASP A 133 -0.70 -40.02 9.87
C ASP A 133 0.09 -39.01 8.99
N ALA A 134 -0.59 -38.05 8.37
CA ALA A 134 0.04 -36.96 7.61
C ALA A 134 0.69 -35.87 8.50
N SER A 135 0.46 -35.92 9.82
CA SER A 135 0.99 -34.97 10.80
C SER A 135 2.29 -35.47 11.49
N ARG A 136 2.72 -36.71 11.24
CA ARG A 136 4.00 -37.26 11.70
C ARG A 136 5.11 -37.00 10.69
#